data_AF-Q17WD8-F1
#
_entry.id   AF-Q17WD8-F1
#
_cell.length_a   1.000
_cell.length_b   1.000
_cell.length_c   1.000
_cell.angle_alpha   90.00
_cell.angle_beta   90.00
_cell.angle_gamma   90.00
#
_symmetry.space_group_name_H-M   'P 1'
#
loop_
_entity.id
_entity.type
_entity.pdbx_description
1 polymer ?
#
loop_
_entity_poly.entity_id
_entity_poly.type
_entity_poly.pdbx_seq_one_letter_code
_entity_poly.pdbx_strand_id
1 'polypeptide(L)'
;MIPTQLNEIAEFLRTNPYSLSQPLQDGRLNAAVNEEEILNTIKDHFSIQLPKAREWWDFGFEENDIFYPVNIKITTTKTADNLNCKLGIYYALCGLLPTFNNEIAWEKYFQKLCEDLGTNTNRDYYFLIINKNDLKDIFINSLKSIQTLQPNGNNLPFQCKWDNNREIVQRSFMESQNFILNTLAASVKLRANIYLAFKKFFGEFFV
;
A
#
# COMPACT_ATOMS: atom_id res chain seq x y z
N MET A 1 0.14 -9.80 -12.67
CA MET A 1 -0.89 -10.85 -12.46
C MET A 1 -1.13 -10.98 -10.97
N ILE A 2 -2.38 -11.17 -10.54
CA ILE A 2 -2.68 -11.41 -9.12
C ILE A 2 -2.32 -12.87 -8.80
N PRO A 3 -1.56 -13.15 -7.73
CA PRO A 3 -1.21 -14.51 -7.31
C PRO A 3 -2.45 -15.35 -6.95
N THR A 4 -2.34 -16.67 -7.09
CA THR A 4 -3.48 -17.59 -6.99
C THR A 4 -4.08 -17.57 -5.59
N GLN A 5 -3.25 -17.76 -4.56
CA GLN A 5 -3.63 -17.77 -3.16
C GLN A 5 -4.28 -16.45 -2.73
N LEU A 6 -3.88 -15.29 -3.28
CA LEU A 6 -4.56 -14.03 -2.96
C LEU A 6 -5.98 -13.98 -3.53
N ASN A 7 -6.20 -14.51 -4.74
CA ASN A 7 -7.55 -14.66 -5.28
C ASN A 7 -8.39 -15.61 -4.42
N GLU A 8 -7.81 -16.73 -3.99
CA GLU A 8 -8.47 -17.71 -3.11
C GLU A 8 -8.82 -17.09 -1.74
N ILE A 9 -7.91 -16.31 -1.15
CA ILE A 9 -8.16 -15.56 0.10
C ILE A 9 -9.34 -14.59 -0.07
N ALA A 10 -9.35 -13.80 -1.15
CA ALA A 10 -10.47 -12.89 -1.39
C ALA A 10 -11.79 -13.64 -1.58
N GLU A 11 -11.79 -14.74 -2.33
CA GLU A 11 -13.00 -15.54 -2.55
C GLU A 11 -13.48 -16.23 -1.26
N PHE A 12 -12.56 -16.73 -0.45
CA PHE A 12 -12.87 -17.28 0.87
C PHE A 12 -13.57 -16.24 1.75
N LEU A 13 -13.04 -15.01 1.81
CA LEU A 13 -13.65 -13.94 2.59
C LEU A 13 -15.02 -13.50 2.03
N ARG A 14 -15.25 -13.56 0.71
CA ARG A 14 -16.57 -13.25 0.11
C ARG A 14 -17.63 -14.29 0.48
N THR A 15 -17.22 -15.55 0.62
CA THR A 15 -18.12 -16.71 0.78
C THR A 15 -18.31 -17.15 2.23
N ASN A 16 -17.39 -16.79 3.12
CA ASN A 16 -17.42 -17.16 4.53
C ASN A 16 -17.74 -15.96 5.44
N PRO A 17 -18.48 -16.17 6.53
CA PRO A 17 -18.82 -15.09 7.45
C PRO A 17 -17.59 -14.65 8.26
N TYR A 18 -17.42 -13.34 8.38
CA TYR A 18 -16.51 -12.69 9.32
C TYR A 18 -17.14 -11.40 9.83
N SER A 19 -16.57 -10.79 10.87
CA SER A 19 -17.09 -9.55 11.46
C SER A 19 -15.98 -8.53 11.59
N LEU A 20 -16.35 -7.26 11.38
CA LEU A 20 -15.48 -6.11 11.62
C LEU A 20 -16.01 -5.33 12.82
N SER A 21 -15.39 -5.50 13.99
CA SER A 21 -15.84 -4.83 15.21
C SER A 21 -15.52 -3.33 15.20
N GLN A 22 -16.28 -2.54 15.97
CA GLN A 22 -15.99 -1.12 16.21
C GLN A 22 -15.92 -0.83 17.71
N PRO A 23 -14.97 -1.43 18.44
CA PRO A 23 -14.90 -1.31 19.89
C PRO A 23 -14.51 0.09 20.36
N LEU A 24 -13.95 0.93 19.49
CA LEU A 24 -13.36 2.22 19.84
C LEU A 24 -14.05 3.38 19.14
N GLN A 25 -13.97 4.57 19.74
CA GLN A 25 -14.48 5.81 19.13
C GLN A 25 -13.59 6.30 17.98
N ASP A 26 -12.29 6.03 18.05
CA ASP A 26 -11.34 6.37 17.00
C ASP A 26 -11.37 5.32 15.87
N GLY A 27 -11.84 5.75 14.69
CA GLY A 27 -11.90 4.90 13.51
C GLY A 27 -10.55 4.37 13.03
N ARG A 28 -9.43 5.03 13.36
CA ARG A 28 -8.09 4.51 13.03
C ARG A 28 -7.72 3.32 13.89
N LEU A 29 -8.08 3.33 15.17
CA LEU A 29 -7.82 2.20 16.06
C LEU A 29 -8.72 1.01 15.68
N ASN A 30 -9.96 1.26 15.26
CA ASN A 30 -10.83 0.20 14.73
C ASN A 30 -10.25 -0.45 13.47
N ALA A 31 -9.56 0.31 12.60
CA ALA A 31 -8.94 -0.26 11.40
C ALA A 31 -7.86 -1.31 11.76
N ALA A 32 -7.06 -1.06 12.79
CA ALA A 32 -6.05 -2.03 13.26
C ALA A 32 -6.71 -3.29 13.88
N VAL A 33 -7.78 -3.12 14.65
CA VAL A 33 -8.57 -4.25 15.18
C VAL A 33 -9.17 -5.08 14.04
N ASN A 34 -9.74 -4.41 13.04
CA ASN A 34 -10.36 -5.07 11.90
C ASN A 34 -9.32 -5.81 11.04
N GLU A 35 -8.11 -5.28 10.89
CA GLU A 35 -7.00 -5.98 10.24
C GLU A 35 -6.69 -7.30 10.98
N GLU A 36 -6.56 -7.27 12.31
CA GLU A 36 -6.32 -8.46 13.12
C GLU A 36 -7.46 -9.48 13.00
N GLU A 37 -8.72 -9.05 12.96
CA GLU A 37 -9.88 -9.92 12.74
C GLU A 37 -9.82 -10.64 11.39
N ILE A 38 -9.42 -9.94 10.33
CA ILE A 38 -9.21 -10.54 9.01
C ILE A 38 -8.06 -11.54 9.04
N LEU A 39 -6.92 -11.17 9.62
CA LEU A 39 -5.76 -12.06 9.73
C LEU A 39 -6.11 -13.34 10.50
N ASN A 40 -6.86 -13.22 11.61
CA ASN A 40 -7.34 -14.36 12.38
C ASN A 40 -8.29 -15.26 11.57
N THR A 41 -9.08 -14.67 10.68
CA THR A 41 -10.01 -15.42 9.82
C THR A 41 -9.28 -16.25 8.76
N ILE A 42 -8.21 -15.70 8.17
CA ILE A 42 -7.52 -16.34 7.04
C ILE A 42 -6.35 -17.25 7.45
N LYS A 43 -5.69 -16.99 8.60
CA LYS A 43 -4.45 -17.71 9.00
C LYS A 43 -4.64 -19.21 9.23
N ASP A 44 -5.85 -19.64 9.60
CA ASP A 44 -6.15 -21.06 9.84
C ASP A 44 -6.47 -21.82 8.54
N HIS A 45 -6.75 -21.11 7.45
CA HIS A 45 -7.15 -21.66 6.16
C HIS A 45 -6.06 -21.55 5.08
N PHE A 46 -5.16 -20.58 5.24
CA PHE A 46 -4.12 -20.28 4.26
C PHE A 46 -2.74 -20.25 4.91
N SER A 47 -1.74 -20.77 4.22
CA SER A 47 -0.34 -20.66 4.62
C SER A 47 0.16 -19.25 4.38
N ILE A 48 0.00 -18.38 5.37
CA ILE A 48 0.45 -16.98 5.34
C ILE A 48 1.53 -16.70 6.40
N GLN A 49 2.38 -15.73 6.10
CA GLN A 49 3.33 -15.13 7.01
C GLN A 49 2.67 -13.94 7.70
N LEU A 50 2.59 -13.97 9.03
CA LEU A 50 2.13 -12.84 9.82
C LEU A 50 3.29 -11.86 10.09
N PRO A 51 3.03 -10.55 10.05
CA PRO A 51 4.08 -9.55 10.18
C PRO A 51 4.63 -9.52 11.60
N LYS A 52 5.92 -9.19 11.71
CA LYS A 52 6.46 -8.67 12.97
C LYS A 52 5.94 -7.25 13.19
N ALA A 53 6.06 -6.74 14.41
CA ALA A 53 5.69 -5.37 14.70
C ALA A 53 6.42 -4.39 13.76
N ARG A 54 5.65 -3.52 13.08
CA ARG A 54 6.11 -2.48 12.15
C ARG A 54 6.64 -2.98 10.80
N GLU A 55 6.21 -4.16 10.35
CA GLU A 55 6.44 -4.55 8.96
C GLU A 55 5.67 -3.66 7.98
N TRP A 56 6.13 -3.67 6.73
CA TRP A 56 5.60 -2.83 5.65
C TRP A 56 4.52 -3.52 4.82
N TRP A 57 3.99 -4.63 5.32
CA TRP A 57 2.88 -5.42 4.79
C TRP A 57 2.12 -6.02 5.99
N ASP A 58 0.84 -6.33 5.78
CA ASP A 58 -0.05 -6.79 6.86
C ASP A 58 -0.13 -8.32 6.89
N PHE A 59 0.12 -8.97 5.74
CA PHE A 59 0.52 -10.37 5.65
C PHE A 59 1.33 -10.61 4.38
N GLY A 60 2.03 -11.74 4.34
CA GLY A 60 2.72 -12.21 3.15
C GLY A 60 2.47 -13.68 2.91
N PHE A 61 2.83 -14.19 1.74
CA PHE A 61 2.87 -15.62 1.45
C PHE A 61 3.84 -15.88 0.30
N GLU A 62 4.13 -17.16 0.05
CA GLU A 62 5.05 -17.56 -1.01
C GLU A 62 4.34 -18.49 -2.01
N GLU A 63 4.48 -18.19 -3.31
CA GLU A 63 4.11 -19.11 -4.40
C GLU A 63 5.28 -19.22 -5.36
N ASN A 64 5.69 -20.44 -5.72
CA ASN A 64 6.77 -20.69 -6.66
C ASN A 64 8.08 -19.92 -6.32
N ASP A 65 8.46 -19.92 -5.03
CA ASP A 65 9.64 -19.21 -4.50
C ASP A 65 9.58 -17.67 -4.68
N ILE A 66 8.38 -17.11 -4.79
CA ILE A 66 8.12 -15.67 -4.89
C ILE A 66 7.36 -15.22 -3.65
N PHE A 67 7.90 -14.23 -2.94
CA PHE A 67 7.20 -13.58 -1.84
C PHE A 67 6.17 -12.56 -2.34
N TYR A 68 4.97 -12.60 -1.78
CA TYR A 68 3.86 -11.70 -2.10
C TYR A 68 3.45 -10.90 -0.86
N PRO A 69 3.94 -9.66 -0.71
CA PRO A 69 3.51 -8.76 0.35
C PRO A 69 2.12 -8.19 0.05
N VAL A 70 1.24 -8.20 1.04
CA VAL A 70 -0.12 -7.71 0.93
C VAL A 70 -0.43 -6.71 2.04
N ASN A 71 -1.07 -5.60 1.67
CA ASN A 71 -1.67 -4.65 2.61
C ASN A 71 -3.19 -4.76 2.58
N ILE A 72 -3.82 -4.87 3.73
CA ILE A 72 -5.26 -4.91 3.90
C ILE A 72 -5.77 -3.47 4.00
N LYS A 73 -6.75 -3.12 3.18
CA LYS A 73 -7.43 -1.81 3.22
C LYS A 73 -8.90 -2.00 3.55
N ILE A 74 -9.25 -1.66 4.77
CA ILE A 74 -10.64 -1.68 5.26
C ILE A 74 -11.19 -0.27 5.18
N THR A 75 -12.09 -0.02 4.23
CA THR A 75 -12.46 1.35 3.85
C THR A 75 -13.91 1.45 3.40
N THR A 76 -14.49 2.66 3.38
CA THR A 76 -15.77 2.89 2.69
C THR A 76 -15.63 2.96 1.17
N THR A 77 -14.40 2.91 0.65
CA THR A 77 -13.99 3.09 -0.77
C THR A 77 -14.27 4.46 -1.40
N LYS A 78 -15.13 5.28 -0.75
CA LYS A 78 -15.61 6.58 -1.26
C LYS A 78 -14.64 7.73 -1.12
N THR A 79 -13.74 7.68 -0.13
CA THR A 79 -12.73 8.72 0.13
C THR A 79 -11.34 8.24 -0.23
N ALA A 80 -10.41 9.19 -0.35
CA ALA A 80 -9.01 8.85 -0.52
C ALA A 80 -8.48 8.15 0.74
N ASP A 81 -7.69 7.11 0.52
CA ASP A 81 -7.02 6.32 1.54
C ASP A 81 -5.50 6.42 1.31
N ASN A 82 -4.74 6.56 2.40
CA ASN A 82 -3.29 6.64 2.28
C ASN A 82 -2.71 5.23 2.10
N LEU A 83 -1.94 5.02 1.05
CA LEU A 83 -1.46 3.66 0.77
C LEU A 83 -0.39 3.22 1.77
N ASN A 84 0.32 4.15 2.44
CA ASN A 84 1.39 3.85 3.40
C ASN A 84 2.47 2.89 2.86
N CYS A 85 2.69 2.89 1.53
CA CYS A 85 3.40 1.83 0.83
C CYS A 85 4.84 2.19 0.45
N LYS A 86 5.57 2.95 1.27
CA LYS A 86 6.93 3.40 0.92
C LYS A 86 7.86 2.24 0.59
N LEU A 87 7.97 1.22 1.45
CA LEU A 87 8.76 0.02 1.13
C LEU A 87 8.10 -0.85 0.05
N GLY A 88 6.76 -0.81 -0.06
CA GLY A 88 6.03 -1.42 -1.17
C GLY A 88 6.41 -0.86 -2.55
N ILE A 89 6.69 0.44 -2.66
CA ILE A 89 7.23 1.06 -3.90
C ILE A 89 8.59 0.46 -4.23
N TYR A 90 9.50 0.36 -3.24
CA TYR A 90 10.82 -0.24 -3.45
C TYR A 90 10.71 -1.70 -3.90
N TYR A 91 9.89 -2.51 -3.21
CA TYR A 91 9.68 -3.90 -3.59
C TYR A 91 9.08 -4.04 -5.00
N ALA A 92 8.05 -3.27 -5.32
CA ALA A 92 7.41 -3.35 -6.63
C ALA A 92 8.34 -2.93 -7.77
N LEU A 93 9.16 -1.89 -7.56
CA LEU A 93 10.01 -1.33 -8.63
C LEU A 93 11.41 -1.97 -8.73
N CYS A 94 11.93 -2.54 -7.64
CA CYS A 94 13.25 -3.18 -7.63
C CYS A 94 13.14 -4.71 -7.63
N GLY A 95 12.04 -5.26 -7.12
CA GLY A 95 11.84 -6.69 -6.94
C GLY A 95 12.78 -7.34 -5.92
N LEU A 96 13.31 -6.52 -5.01
CA LEU A 96 14.20 -6.91 -3.91
C LEU A 96 13.48 -6.70 -2.58
N LEU A 97 13.68 -7.63 -1.64
CA LEU A 97 13.24 -7.44 -0.26
C LEU A 97 14.02 -6.28 0.36
N PRO A 98 13.35 -5.27 0.94
CA PRO A 98 14.02 -4.16 1.60
C PRO A 98 14.91 -4.68 2.75
N THR A 99 16.19 -4.30 2.75
CA THR A 99 17.14 -4.57 3.86
C THR A 99 17.15 -3.44 4.90
N PHE A 100 16.19 -2.53 4.79
CA PHE A 100 16.04 -1.33 5.61
C PHE A 100 14.58 -1.16 6.01
N ASN A 101 14.36 -0.47 7.14
CA ASN A 101 13.03 -0.24 7.69
C ASN A 101 12.35 0.99 7.07
N ASN A 102 11.07 1.18 7.39
CA ASN A 102 10.25 2.24 6.82
C ASN A 102 10.72 3.65 7.24
N GLU A 103 11.39 3.75 8.40
CA GLU A 103 11.95 4.95 9.00
C GLU A 103 13.22 5.48 8.29
N ILE A 104 13.75 4.76 7.28
CA ILE A 104 14.87 5.24 6.46
C ILE A 104 14.65 6.69 6.00
N ALA A 105 15.67 7.53 6.11
CA ALA A 105 15.61 8.91 5.63
C ALA A 105 15.27 8.96 4.13
N TRP A 106 14.45 9.93 3.70
CA TRP A 106 14.00 10.03 2.31
C TRP A 106 15.14 10.10 1.30
N GLU A 107 16.22 10.83 1.62
CA GLU A 107 17.41 10.90 0.78
C GLU A 107 18.03 9.51 0.53
N LYS A 108 18.30 8.76 1.61
CA LYS A 108 18.85 7.39 1.53
C LYS A 108 17.89 6.44 0.82
N TYR A 109 16.58 6.59 1.05
CA TYR A 109 15.55 5.82 0.35
C TYR A 109 15.58 6.07 -1.15
N PHE A 110 15.65 7.34 -1.59
CA PHE A 110 15.72 7.66 -3.02
C PHE A 110 17.01 7.18 -3.66
N GLN A 111 18.12 7.26 -2.94
CA GLN A 111 19.39 6.68 -3.40
C GLN A 111 19.24 5.17 -3.64
N LYS A 112 18.74 4.41 -2.65
CA LYS A 112 18.53 2.97 -2.77
C LYS A 112 17.55 2.62 -3.88
N LEU A 113 16.42 3.32 -3.95
CA LEU A 113 15.41 3.11 -4.99
C LEU A 113 16.00 3.37 -6.38
N CYS A 114 16.87 4.37 -6.55
CA CYS A 114 17.51 4.68 -7.83
C CYS A 114 18.58 3.64 -8.20
N GLU A 115 19.37 3.18 -7.22
CA GLU A 115 20.44 2.18 -7.42
C GLU A 115 19.86 0.83 -7.85
N ASP A 116 18.78 0.37 -7.22
CA ASP A 116 18.25 -0.99 -7.39
C ASP A 116 17.09 -1.08 -8.41
N LEU A 117 16.70 0.06 -9.01
CA LEU A 117 15.53 0.17 -9.87
C LEU A 117 15.58 -0.82 -11.04
N GLY A 118 14.51 -1.60 -11.21
CA GLY A 118 14.41 -2.54 -12.33
C GLY A 118 15.26 -3.80 -12.22
N THR A 119 15.92 -4.06 -11.07
CA THR A 119 16.69 -5.30 -10.84
C THR A 119 15.86 -6.56 -11.10
N ASN A 120 14.61 -6.57 -10.62
CA ASN A 120 13.61 -7.57 -10.96
C ASN A 120 12.25 -6.90 -11.19
N THR A 121 11.78 -6.97 -12.43
CA THR A 121 10.57 -6.26 -12.89
C THR A 121 9.27 -7.05 -12.66
N ASN A 122 9.38 -8.32 -12.25
CA ASN A 122 8.26 -9.27 -12.13
C ASN A 122 7.64 -9.35 -10.73
N ARG A 123 8.03 -8.47 -9.80
CA ARG A 123 7.46 -8.38 -8.44
C ARG A 123 6.45 -7.24 -8.32
N ASP A 124 5.56 -7.30 -7.35
CA ASP A 124 4.59 -6.23 -7.09
C ASP A 124 4.21 -6.16 -5.61
N TYR A 125 3.52 -5.09 -5.24
CA TYR A 125 2.97 -4.88 -3.91
C TYR A 125 1.45 -4.86 -3.98
N TYR A 126 0.82 -5.75 -3.22
CA TYR A 126 -0.61 -6.05 -3.39
C TYR A 126 -1.46 -5.41 -2.30
N PHE A 127 -2.71 -5.17 -2.63
CA PHE A 127 -3.72 -4.65 -1.72
C PHE A 127 -4.92 -5.59 -1.73
N LEU A 128 -5.35 -6.01 -0.54
CA LEU A 128 -6.63 -6.68 -0.32
C LEU A 128 -7.60 -5.62 0.23
N ILE A 129 -8.58 -5.22 -0.58
CA ILE A 129 -9.51 -4.15 -0.23
C ILE A 129 -10.82 -4.77 0.21
N ILE A 130 -11.30 -4.34 1.38
CA ILE A 130 -12.56 -4.77 1.98
C ILE A 130 -13.42 -3.52 2.21
N ASN A 131 -14.61 -3.50 1.62
CA ASN A 131 -15.57 -2.44 1.83
C ASN A 131 -16.30 -2.62 3.17
N LYS A 132 -16.08 -1.74 4.14
CA LYS A 132 -16.74 -1.86 5.45
C LYS A 132 -18.26 -1.65 5.42
N ASN A 133 -18.81 -1.13 4.34
CA ASN A 133 -20.27 -1.00 4.17
C ASN A 133 -20.90 -2.25 3.54
N ASP A 134 -20.10 -3.11 2.91
CA ASP A 134 -20.52 -4.37 2.31
C ASP A 134 -19.35 -5.36 2.39
N LEU A 135 -19.38 -6.23 3.40
CA LEU A 135 -18.28 -7.17 3.67
C LEU A 135 -18.08 -8.22 2.57
N LYS A 136 -19.00 -8.34 1.60
CA LYS A 136 -18.81 -9.18 0.41
C LYS A 136 -18.20 -8.43 -0.75
N ASP A 137 -18.18 -7.10 -0.71
CA ASP A 137 -17.45 -6.26 -1.66
C ASP A 137 -15.96 -6.25 -1.29
N ILE A 138 -15.27 -7.28 -1.77
CA ILE A 138 -13.84 -7.51 -1.61
C ILE A 138 -13.22 -7.56 -3.00
N PHE A 139 -12.12 -6.83 -3.19
CA PHE A 139 -11.37 -6.86 -4.44
C PHE A 139 -9.88 -6.68 -4.18
N ILE A 140 -9.09 -7.03 -5.18
CA ILE A 140 -7.64 -7.01 -5.11
C ILE A 140 -7.13 -6.02 -6.16
N ASN A 141 -6.11 -5.25 -5.80
CA ASN A 141 -5.32 -4.51 -6.76
C ASN A 141 -3.83 -4.59 -6.39
N SER A 142 -2.98 -4.04 -7.23
CA SER A 142 -1.53 -3.99 -6.99
C SER A 142 -0.99 -2.62 -7.36
N LEU A 143 0.17 -2.26 -6.82
CA LEU A 143 0.73 -0.94 -7.02
C LEU A 143 1.00 -0.64 -8.49
N LYS A 144 1.42 -1.64 -9.29
CA LYS A 144 1.61 -1.46 -10.74
C LYS A 144 0.32 -1.41 -11.55
N SER A 145 -0.79 -1.93 -11.01
CA SER A 145 -2.08 -2.04 -11.72
C SER A 145 -3.18 -1.08 -11.27
N ILE A 146 -2.99 -0.33 -10.18
CA ILE A 146 -3.91 0.73 -9.75
C ILE A 146 -4.13 1.74 -10.88
N GLN A 147 -5.38 2.11 -11.16
CA GLN A 147 -5.72 3.01 -12.25
C GLN A 147 -5.31 4.46 -11.96
N THR A 148 -5.59 4.94 -10.73
CA THR A 148 -5.43 6.32 -10.30
C THR A 148 -4.74 6.40 -8.95
N LEU A 149 -3.60 7.09 -8.92
CA LEU A 149 -2.92 7.53 -7.70
C LEU A 149 -3.10 9.05 -7.56
N GLN A 150 -3.21 9.51 -6.33
CA GLN A 150 -3.40 10.91 -5.98
C GLN A 150 -2.23 11.39 -5.13
N PRO A 151 -1.52 12.45 -5.53
CA PRO A 151 -0.42 12.97 -4.74
C PRO A 151 -0.85 13.42 -3.34
N ASN A 152 -0.01 13.21 -2.33
CA ASN A 152 -0.29 13.62 -0.95
C ASN A 152 0.98 14.16 -0.24
N GLY A 153 1.12 15.48 -0.16
CA GLY A 153 2.25 16.12 0.54
C GLY A 153 2.16 16.02 2.07
N ASN A 154 0.97 15.82 2.63
CA ASN A 154 0.77 15.73 4.09
C ASN A 154 1.16 14.35 4.60
N ASN A 155 0.81 13.29 3.86
CA ASN A 155 1.18 11.92 4.20
C ASN A 155 1.71 11.20 2.95
N LEU A 156 3.04 11.11 2.85
CA LEU A 156 3.72 10.39 1.77
C LEU A 156 3.44 8.86 1.88
N PRO A 157 3.57 8.08 0.79
CA PRO A 157 4.02 8.50 -0.53
C PRO A 157 2.91 9.14 -1.40
N PHE A 158 1.68 8.65 -1.29
CA PHE A 158 0.49 9.13 -2.01
C PHE A 158 -0.75 8.39 -1.48
N GLN A 159 -1.92 8.80 -1.95
CA GLN A 159 -3.23 8.23 -1.62
C GLN A 159 -3.97 7.73 -2.87
N CYS A 160 -5.05 6.98 -2.70
CA CYS A 160 -5.96 6.65 -3.80
C CYS A 160 -7.39 6.52 -3.31
N LYS A 161 -8.35 6.72 -4.20
CA LYS A 161 -9.76 6.40 -3.94
C LYS A 161 -10.06 5.01 -4.50
N TRP A 162 -10.38 4.05 -3.64
CA TRP A 162 -10.53 2.65 -4.04
C TRP A 162 -11.71 2.40 -5.00
N ASP A 163 -12.78 3.17 -4.93
CA ASP A 163 -13.88 3.09 -5.93
C ASP A 163 -13.41 3.34 -7.37
N ASN A 164 -12.39 4.17 -7.56
CA ASN A 164 -11.81 4.45 -8.88
C ASN A 164 -10.75 3.42 -9.28
N ASN A 165 -10.52 2.39 -8.47
CA ASN A 165 -9.41 1.45 -8.59
C ASN A 165 -9.87 0.00 -8.39
N ARG A 166 -11.10 -0.31 -8.83
CA ARG A 166 -11.65 -1.67 -8.80
C ARG A 166 -11.09 -2.54 -9.92
N GLU A 167 -10.88 -1.93 -11.08
CA GLU A 167 -10.30 -2.60 -12.24
C GLU A 167 -8.77 -2.61 -12.20
N ILE A 168 -8.20 -3.68 -12.73
CA ILE A 168 -6.76 -3.88 -12.88
C ILE A 168 -6.35 -3.30 -14.23
N VAL A 169 -5.47 -2.29 -14.21
CA VAL A 169 -4.84 -1.77 -15.43
C VAL A 169 -3.59 -2.59 -15.74
N GLN A 170 -3.51 -3.12 -16.96
CA GLN A 170 -2.29 -3.75 -17.45
C GLN A 170 -1.32 -2.66 -17.93
N ARG A 171 -0.09 -2.73 -17.45
CA ARG A 171 1.00 -1.81 -17.80
C ARG A 171 2.27 -2.62 -17.98
N SER A 172 3.11 -2.18 -18.91
CA SER A 172 4.52 -2.57 -18.91
C SER A 172 5.20 -2.07 -17.63
N PHE A 173 6.34 -2.69 -17.29
CA PHE A 173 7.14 -2.24 -16.15
C PHE A 173 7.49 -0.74 -16.24
N MET A 174 7.87 -0.27 -17.42
CA MET A 174 8.25 1.13 -17.63
C MET A 174 7.07 2.10 -17.43
N GLU A 175 5.87 1.73 -17.88
CA GLU A 175 4.67 2.53 -17.65
C GLU A 175 4.30 2.57 -16.16
N SER A 176 4.36 1.43 -15.46
CA SER A 176 4.11 1.38 -14.01
C SER A 176 5.15 2.17 -13.23
N GLN A 177 6.43 2.04 -13.57
CA GLN A 177 7.52 2.80 -12.96
C GLN A 177 7.27 4.30 -13.12
N ASN A 178 7.00 4.78 -14.34
CA ASN A 178 6.73 6.18 -14.60
C ASN A 178 5.48 6.66 -13.85
N PHE A 179 4.40 5.88 -13.85
CA PHE A 179 3.16 6.18 -13.14
C PHE A 179 3.38 6.38 -11.64
N ILE A 180 4.08 5.45 -10.99
CA ILE A 180 4.35 5.47 -9.55
C ILE A 180 5.32 6.61 -9.21
N LEU A 181 6.44 6.73 -9.91
CA LEU A 181 7.48 7.73 -9.60
C LEU A 181 7.02 9.16 -9.91
N ASN A 182 6.25 9.39 -10.97
CA ASN A 182 5.68 10.71 -11.24
C ASN A 182 4.71 11.15 -10.14
N THR A 183 3.88 10.21 -9.63
CA THR A 183 2.95 10.50 -8.53
C THR A 183 3.70 10.75 -7.21
N LEU A 184 4.76 9.99 -6.94
CA LEU A 184 5.63 10.21 -5.79
C LEU A 184 6.33 11.58 -5.88
N ALA A 185 6.88 11.93 -7.04
CA ALA A 185 7.52 13.23 -7.27
C ALA A 185 6.54 14.39 -7.05
N ALA A 186 5.31 14.27 -7.54
CA ALA A 186 4.26 15.25 -7.28
C ALA A 186 3.95 15.40 -5.77
N SER A 187 3.95 14.30 -5.02
CA SER A 187 3.73 14.33 -3.56
C SER A 187 4.88 14.98 -2.80
N VAL A 188 6.14 14.69 -3.19
CA VAL A 188 7.33 15.35 -2.65
C VAL A 188 7.29 16.84 -2.93
N LYS A 189 6.89 17.25 -4.14
CA LYS A 189 6.70 18.67 -4.49
C LYS A 189 5.65 19.35 -3.60
N LEU A 190 4.51 18.70 -3.35
CA LEU A 190 3.49 19.22 -2.44
C LEU A 190 4.04 19.41 -1.01
N ARG A 191 4.85 18.48 -0.52
CA ARG A 191 5.50 18.61 0.78
C ARG A 191 6.52 19.75 0.81
N ALA A 192 7.32 19.91 -0.23
CA ALA A 192 8.26 21.03 -0.36
C ALA A 192 7.55 22.39 -0.42
N ASN A 193 6.37 22.46 -1.05
CA ASN A 193 5.58 23.69 -1.10
C ASN A 193 5.15 24.18 0.28
N ILE A 194 4.92 23.27 1.24
CA ILE A 194 4.64 23.66 2.64
C ILE A 194 5.83 24.40 3.23
N TYR A 195 7.05 23.88 3.04
CA TYR A 195 8.28 24.54 3.47
C TYR A 195 8.45 25.91 2.80
N LEU A 196 8.25 26.00 1.49
CA LEU A 196 8.36 27.27 0.76
C LEU A 196 7.32 28.29 1.22
N ALA A 197 6.08 27.86 1.47
CA ALA A 197 5.04 28.72 2.01
C ALA A 197 5.40 29.23 3.42
N PHE A 198 5.87 28.35 4.30
CA PHE A 198 6.30 28.74 5.64
C PHE A 198 7.44 29.76 5.57
N LYS A 199 8.48 29.48 4.79
CA LYS A 199 9.63 30.39 4.59
C LYS A 199 9.21 31.76 4.04
N LYS A 200 8.19 31.81 3.17
CA LYS A 200 7.66 33.07 2.64
C LYS A 200 7.05 33.97 3.71
N PHE A 201 6.36 33.41 4.69
CA PHE A 201 5.63 34.17 5.72
C PHE A 201 6.41 34.35 7.03
N PHE A 202 7.33 33.44 7.32
CA PHE A 202 8.12 33.38 8.55
C PHE A 202 9.63 33.37 8.24
N GLY A 203 10.04 34.15 7.24
CA GLY A 203 11.40 34.18 6.71
C GLY A 203 12.45 34.59 7.74
N GLU A 204 12.06 35.36 8.75
CA GLU A 204 12.88 35.81 9.87
C GLU A 204 13.45 34.67 10.73
N PHE A 205 12.88 33.46 10.65
CA PHE A 205 13.41 32.27 11.32
C PHE A 205 14.47 31.51 10.51
N PHE A 206 14.82 31.98 9.30
CA PHE A 206 15.78 31.35 8.38
C PHE A 206 17.07 32.15 8.17
N VAL A 207 17.40 33.04 9.12
CA VAL A 207 18.63 33.85 9.14
C VAL A 207 19.86 32.97 9.39
#